data_AF-A0A418Q6T7-F1
#
_entry.id   AF-A0A418Q6T7-F1
#
_cell.length_a   1.000
_cell.length_b   1.000
_cell.length_c   1.000
_cell.angle_alpha   90.00
_cell.angle_beta   90.00
_cell.angle_gamma   90.00
#
_symmetry.space_group_name_H-M   'P 1'
#
loop_
_entity.id
_entity.type
_entity.pdbx_description
1 polymer ?
#
loop_
_entity_poly.entity_id
_entity_poly.type
_entity_poly.pdbx_seq_one_letter_code
_entity_poly.pdbx_strand_id
1 'polypeptide(L)'
;MRHMGSGKENFLQRFIARHFQRRDNLERGLRGLNSHMGLANRRDTVHEHEHEHEVADETIKTPSQELARPIFYAPDMDGQADPGEVVWADIHTHHGETLDKRAVLIIGRKDHTLLAMLISSNDEHANQKNWLEVGSGPWDPAGRESWIRVDKILQIPESLIQRRGAAMPERRYERIANYLRSTYGWY
;
A
#
# COMPACT_ATOMS: atom_id res chain seq x y z
N MET A 1 38.09 32.10 38.91
CA MET A 1 37.56 31.60 37.61
C MET A 1 36.16 32.21 37.45
N ARG A 2 35.85 33.00 36.39
CA ARG A 2 35.39 32.59 35.02
C ARG A 2 34.13 31.71 35.08
N HIS A 3 33.03 31.86 34.32
CA HIS A 3 32.58 32.71 33.18
C HIS A 3 31.17 33.32 33.47
N MET A 4 30.56 34.29 32.78
CA MET A 4 30.79 35.07 31.53
C MET A 4 30.32 34.48 30.16
N GLY A 5 29.11 34.87 29.70
CA GLY A 5 28.49 34.61 28.36
C GLY A 5 27.10 33.92 28.49
N SER A 6 25.95 34.49 28.09
CA SER A 6 25.46 34.81 26.72
C SER A 6 25.38 33.57 25.80
N GLY A 7 24.27 33.24 25.13
CA GLY A 7 22.92 33.83 25.08
C GLY A 7 22.07 33.22 23.93
N LYS A 8 20.76 33.45 23.97
CA LYS A 8 19.72 33.17 22.94
C LYS A 8 19.17 31.74 22.73
N GLU A 9 17.85 31.76 22.47
CA GLU A 9 17.03 30.84 21.66
C GLU A 9 16.60 29.46 22.20
N ASN A 10 15.45 29.51 22.91
CA ASN A 10 14.51 28.41 23.06
C ASN A 10 13.97 27.93 21.69
N PHE A 11 14.18 26.66 21.35
CA PHE A 11 13.20 25.86 20.59
C PHE A 11 13.43 24.34 20.73
N LEU A 12 14.66 23.92 21.00
CA LEU A 12 15.13 22.51 20.95
C LEU A 12 15.11 21.74 22.28
N GLN A 13 14.15 22.02 23.18
CA GLN A 13 14.20 21.51 24.58
C GLN A 13 13.08 20.54 24.99
N ARG A 14 12.25 20.01 24.07
CA ARG A 14 11.03 19.25 24.45
C ARG A 14 10.76 17.86 23.84
N PHE A 15 11.63 17.29 23.01
CA PHE A 15 11.40 15.93 22.47
C PHE A 15 12.66 15.04 22.41
N ILE A 16 13.59 15.22 23.37
CA ILE A 16 14.79 14.39 23.48
C ILE A 16 14.50 13.10 24.28
N ALA A 17 14.59 11.98 23.56
CA ALA A 17 15.07 10.65 23.99
C ALA A 17 14.23 9.79 24.96
N ARG A 18 14.47 8.47 24.80
CA ARG A 18 14.01 7.32 25.60
C ARG A 18 12.53 6.95 25.33
N HIS A 19 12.16 5.69 25.14
CA HIS A 19 12.87 4.40 25.31
C HIS A 19 12.08 3.28 24.57
N PHE A 20 12.46 2.01 24.80
CA PHE A 20 11.71 0.78 24.46
C PHE A 20 11.72 0.41 22.95
N GLN A 21 12.37 -0.66 22.48
CA GLN A 21 12.65 -1.99 23.06
C GLN A 21 11.39 -2.74 23.55
N ARG A 22 11.25 -4.01 23.12
CA ARG A 22 10.28 -5.04 23.55
C ARG A 22 8.90 -5.13 22.87
N ARG A 23 8.72 -6.25 22.14
CA ARG A 23 7.59 -7.19 22.38
C ARG A 23 7.45 -7.40 23.89
N ASP A 24 6.29 -7.13 24.50
CA ASP A 24 5.84 -7.70 25.82
C ASP A 24 4.52 -7.08 26.40
N ASN A 25 3.62 -6.51 25.57
CA ASN A 25 2.43 -5.79 26.09
C ASN A 25 1.05 -6.39 25.74
N LEU A 26 0.95 -7.47 24.95
CA LEU A 26 -0.35 -8.01 24.53
C LEU A 26 -1.16 -8.67 25.67
N GLU A 27 -0.50 -9.22 26.69
CA GLU A 27 -1.18 -9.99 27.75
C GLU A 27 -1.66 -9.16 28.95
N ARG A 28 -1.16 -7.92 29.15
CA ARG A 28 -1.54 -7.10 30.31
C ARG A 28 -2.84 -6.32 30.13
N GLY A 29 -3.18 -5.91 28.90
CA GLY A 29 -4.44 -5.22 28.60
C GLY A 29 -5.68 -6.10 28.86
N LEU A 30 -5.59 -7.38 28.52
CA LEU A 30 -6.70 -8.34 28.61
C LEU A 30 -7.14 -8.67 30.06
N ARG A 31 -6.32 -8.38 31.09
CA ARG A 31 -6.72 -8.53 32.50
C ARG A 31 -7.36 -7.26 33.10
N GLY A 32 -7.18 -6.10 32.48
CA GLY A 32 -7.83 -4.85 32.92
C GLY A 32 -9.30 -4.75 32.50
N LEU A 33 -9.65 -5.36 31.36
CA LEU A 33 -10.99 -5.25 30.77
C LEU A 33 -12.07 -6.08 31.48
N ASN A 34 -11.70 -7.01 32.38
CA ASN A 34 -12.66 -7.87 33.08
C ASN A 34 -12.99 -7.44 34.53
N SER A 35 -12.40 -6.34 35.02
CA SER A 35 -12.61 -5.84 36.39
C SER A 35 -13.45 -4.56 36.49
N HIS A 36 -13.70 -3.88 35.36
CA HIS A 36 -14.59 -2.72 35.26
C HIS A 36 -15.88 -3.01 34.49
N MET A 37 -16.18 -4.29 34.22
CA MET A 37 -17.43 -4.72 33.61
C MET A 37 -18.56 -4.67 34.66
N GLY A 38 -18.94 -3.46 35.06
CA GLY A 38 -20.08 -3.16 35.94
C GLY A 38 -21.41 -3.42 35.26
N LEU A 39 -21.66 -4.67 34.85
CA LEU A 39 -22.95 -5.15 34.33
C LEU A 39 -23.98 -5.27 35.47
N ALA A 40 -24.34 -4.11 36.01
CA ALA A 40 -25.44 -3.91 36.94
C ALA A 40 -26.29 -2.71 36.48
N ASN A 41 -26.99 -2.90 35.37
CA ASN A 41 -28.37 -2.42 35.15
C ASN A 41 -28.72 -1.00 35.63
N ARG A 42 -28.61 0.01 34.75
CA ARG A 42 -29.63 1.08 34.64
C ARG A 42 -29.57 1.83 33.31
N ARG A 43 -30.75 2.24 32.88
CA ARG A 43 -31.15 2.87 31.61
C ARG A 43 -30.53 4.25 31.33
N ASP A 44 -30.67 4.62 30.05
CA ASP A 44 -30.96 5.96 29.50
C ASP A 44 -29.89 6.68 28.67
N THR A 45 -30.38 7.15 27.51
CA THR A 45 -29.90 8.23 26.62
C THR A 45 -28.57 8.11 25.88
N VAL A 46 -28.70 7.80 24.58
CA VAL A 46 -28.12 8.51 23.41
C VAL A 46 -26.77 9.21 23.60
N HIS A 47 -25.73 8.67 22.97
CA HIS A 47 -24.81 9.47 22.17
C HIS A 47 -24.38 8.67 20.93
N GLU A 48 -24.67 9.24 19.76
CA GLU A 48 -24.07 8.81 18.50
C GLU A 48 -22.58 9.15 18.57
N HIS A 49 -21.74 8.12 18.70
CA HIS A 49 -20.34 8.24 18.34
C HIS A 49 -20.19 7.70 16.92
N GLU A 50 -20.32 8.63 15.98
CA GLU A 50 -19.74 8.48 14.66
C GLU A 50 -18.27 8.10 14.86
N HIS A 51 -17.93 6.84 14.57
CA HIS A 51 -16.55 6.50 14.33
C HIS A 51 -16.16 7.20 13.03
N GLU A 52 -15.58 8.39 13.15
CA GLU A 52 -14.65 8.92 12.16
C GLU A 52 -13.53 7.90 12.04
N HIS A 53 -13.72 6.92 11.15
CA HIS A 53 -12.67 6.05 10.68
C HIS A 53 -11.69 6.96 9.95
N GLU A 54 -10.64 7.40 10.65
CA GLU A 54 -9.43 7.93 10.04
C GLU A 54 -8.86 6.81 9.16
N VAL A 55 -9.26 6.79 7.88
CA VAL A 55 -8.92 5.73 6.93
C VAL A 55 -7.44 5.84 6.63
N ALA A 56 -6.62 5.14 7.42
CA ALA A 56 -5.22 4.96 7.14
C ALA A 56 -5.08 4.36 5.73
N ASP A 57 -4.20 4.94 4.90
CA ASP A 57 -3.89 4.41 3.58
C ASP A 57 -3.24 3.03 3.73
N GLU A 58 -4.08 1.99 3.71
CA GLU A 58 -3.67 0.59 3.80
C GLU A 58 -2.76 0.18 2.62
N THR A 59 -2.72 0.96 1.54
CA THR A 59 -1.85 0.73 0.39
C THR A 59 -0.45 1.32 0.60
N ILE A 60 0.47 0.50 1.10
CA ILE A 60 1.86 0.93 1.32
C ILE A 60 2.60 0.98 -0.03
N LYS A 61 3.17 2.16 -0.35
CA LYS A 61 3.95 2.41 -1.57
C LYS A 61 5.45 2.23 -1.30
N THR A 62 6.05 1.14 -1.79
CA THR A 62 7.44 0.74 -1.49
C THR A 62 8.32 0.75 -2.75
N PRO A 63 9.60 1.18 -2.68
CA PRO A 63 10.55 1.06 -3.79
C PRO A 63 10.70 -0.38 -4.28
N SER A 64 10.72 -0.57 -5.61
CA SER A 64 10.67 -1.90 -6.21
C SER A 64 11.88 -2.80 -5.88
N GLN A 65 13.06 -2.21 -5.66
CA GLN A 65 14.25 -2.96 -5.20
C GLN A 65 14.07 -3.63 -3.83
N GLU A 66 13.34 -2.99 -2.90
CA GLU A 66 13.18 -3.48 -1.52
C GLU A 66 12.27 -4.72 -1.44
N LEU A 67 11.51 -4.98 -2.51
CA LEU A 67 10.54 -6.08 -2.59
C LEU A 67 10.92 -7.15 -3.62
N ALA A 68 12.13 -7.08 -4.19
CA ALA A 68 12.64 -8.05 -5.17
C ALA A 68 12.61 -9.50 -4.66
N ARG A 69 12.06 -10.40 -5.48
CA ARG A 69 11.81 -11.82 -5.19
C ARG A 69 11.60 -12.61 -6.51
N PRO A 70 11.27 -13.92 -6.48
CA PRO A 70 10.86 -14.65 -7.68
C PRO A 70 9.70 -13.96 -8.39
N ILE A 71 9.83 -13.70 -9.69
CA ILE A 71 8.75 -13.19 -10.55
C ILE A 71 8.41 -14.19 -11.64
N PHE A 72 7.13 -14.59 -11.68
CA PHE A 72 6.61 -15.63 -12.55
C PHE A 72 5.19 -15.29 -13.01
N TYR A 73 4.85 -15.68 -14.23
CA TYR A 73 3.51 -15.53 -14.80
C TYR A 73 2.70 -16.80 -14.50
N ALA A 74 1.62 -16.65 -13.73
CA ALA A 74 0.68 -17.72 -13.39
C ALA A 74 -0.71 -17.16 -13.02
N PRO A 75 -1.41 -16.45 -13.94
CA PRO A 75 -2.77 -15.99 -13.67
C PRO A 75 -3.73 -17.18 -13.63
N ASP A 76 -4.49 -17.32 -12.55
CA ASP A 76 -5.58 -18.28 -12.43
C ASP A 76 -6.82 -17.54 -11.92
N MET A 77 -7.86 -17.49 -12.76
CA MET A 77 -9.07 -16.70 -12.52
C MET A 77 -10.02 -17.43 -11.54
N ASP A 78 -9.48 -18.03 -10.47
CA ASP A 78 -10.20 -18.84 -9.47
C ASP A 78 -10.98 -17.98 -8.46
N GLY A 79 -10.67 -16.68 -8.39
CA GLY A 79 -11.27 -15.69 -7.48
C GLY A 79 -10.29 -15.14 -6.44
N GLN A 80 -9.09 -15.72 -6.30
CA GLN A 80 -7.91 -15.06 -5.77
C GLN A 80 -7.29 -14.17 -6.85
N ALA A 81 -6.32 -13.34 -6.47
CA ALA A 81 -5.62 -12.47 -7.41
C ALA A 81 -4.16 -12.90 -7.53
N ASP A 82 -3.79 -13.37 -8.72
CA ASP A 82 -2.53 -14.09 -8.93
C ASP A 82 -1.55 -13.41 -9.92
N PRO A 83 -0.25 -13.76 -9.88
CA PRO A 83 0.78 -13.10 -10.68
C PRO A 83 0.49 -13.15 -12.19
N GLY A 84 0.30 -11.97 -12.79
CA GLY A 84 -0.13 -11.85 -14.19
C GLY A 84 -1.55 -11.31 -14.36
N GLU A 85 -2.35 -11.23 -13.30
CA GLU A 85 -3.68 -10.64 -13.34
C GLU A 85 -3.66 -9.12 -13.13
N VAL A 86 -4.53 -8.43 -13.87
CA VAL A 86 -4.85 -7.02 -13.62
C VAL A 86 -6.17 -6.95 -12.87
N VAL A 87 -6.16 -6.35 -11.68
CA VAL A 87 -7.35 -6.12 -10.84
C VAL A 87 -7.54 -4.62 -10.62
N TRP A 88 -8.70 -4.23 -10.09
CA TRP A 88 -8.93 -2.86 -9.65
C TRP A 88 -8.89 -2.78 -8.13
N ALA A 89 -8.18 -1.79 -7.61
CA ALA A 89 -8.10 -1.48 -6.18
C ALA A 89 -8.51 -0.02 -5.93
N ASP A 90 -9.10 0.25 -4.79
CA ASP A 90 -9.38 1.61 -4.34
C ASP A 90 -8.15 2.13 -3.58
N ILE A 91 -7.46 3.13 -4.13
CA ILE A 91 -6.14 3.59 -3.69
C ILE A 91 -6.18 5.08 -3.35
N HIS A 92 -5.66 5.46 -2.18
CA HIS A 92 -5.48 6.86 -1.83
C HIS A 92 -4.46 7.55 -2.74
N THR A 93 -4.87 8.64 -3.39
CA THR A 93 -3.97 9.39 -4.28
C THR A 93 -3.25 10.54 -3.56
N HIS A 94 -2.91 11.62 -4.25
CA HIS A 94 -2.04 12.65 -3.70
C HIS A 94 -2.67 13.30 -2.46
N HIS A 95 -1.88 13.47 -1.39
CA HIS A 95 -2.31 13.97 -0.07
C HIS A 95 -3.26 13.07 0.74
N GLY A 96 -3.66 11.89 0.24
CA GLY A 96 -4.46 10.92 0.99
C GLY A 96 -5.97 11.21 1.03
N GLU A 97 -6.40 12.38 0.57
CA GLU A 97 -7.77 12.89 0.71
C GLU A 97 -8.79 12.17 -0.20
N THR A 98 -8.37 11.58 -1.32
CA THR A 98 -9.28 10.88 -2.25
C THR A 98 -8.86 9.43 -2.51
N LEU A 99 -9.85 8.53 -2.40
CA LEU A 99 -9.79 7.17 -2.91
C LEU A 99 -10.14 7.18 -4.40
N ASP A 100 -9.20 6.74 -5.23
CA ASP A 100 -9.44 6.50 -6.64
C ASP A 100 -9.40 5.00 -6.95
N LYS A 101 -10.39 4.51 -7.69
CA LYS A 101 -10.34 3.17 -8.27
C LYS A 101 -9.28 3.12 -9.38
N ARG A 102 -8.21 2.34 -9.19
CA ARG A 102 -7.07 2.22 -10.11
C ARG A 102 -6.86 0.77 -10.54
N ALA A 103 -6.50 0.56 -11.80
CA ALA A 103 -6.06 -0.73 -12.30
C ALA A 103 -4.61 -1.03 -11.85
N VAL A 104 -4.35 -2.24 -11.39
CA VAL A 104 -3.04 -2.69 -10.91
C VAL A 104 -2.72 -4.10 -11.40
N LEU A 105 -1.49 -4.33 -11.86
CA LEU A 105 -1.00 -5.66 -12.21
C LEU A 105 -0.43 -6.35 -10.98
N ILE A 106 -0.96 -7.52 -10.64
CA ILE A 106 -0.41 -8.39 -9.60
C ILE A 106 0.87 -9.07 -10.12
N ILE A 107 1.92 -9.01 -9.31
CA ILE A 107 3.23 -9.64 -9.62
C ILE A 107 3.71 -10.60 -8.52
N GLY A 108 2.96 -10.72 -7.43
CA GLY A 108 3.34 -11.56 -6.31
C GLY A 108 2.46 -11.32 -5.10
N ARG A 109 2.76 -12.07 -4.05
CA ARG A 109 1.99 -12.09 -2.80
C ARG A 109 2.96 -12.23 -1.63
N LYS A 110 2.54 -11.73 -0.47
CA LYS A 110 3.15 -11.96 0.84
C LYS A 110 2.02 -12.07 1.85
N ASP A 111 1.77 -13.27 2.37
CA ASP A 111 0.65 -13.54 3.26
C ASP A 111 -0.68 -13.07 2.61
N HIS A 112 -1.47 -12.23 3.29
CA HIS A 112 -2.72 -11.62 2.77
C HIS A 112 -2.51 -10.27 2.05
N THR A 113 -1.28 -9.96 1.69
CA THR A 113 -0.91 -8.71 1.00
C THR A 113 -0.44 -9.02 -0.42
N LEU A 114 -1.14 -8.44 -1.38
CA LEU A 114 -0.80 -8.49 -2.80
C LEU A 114 0.31 -7.48 -3.10
N LEU A 115 1.21 -7.86 -4.02
CA LEU A 115 2.20 -6.96 -4.61
C LEU A 115 1.71 -6.58 -5.98
N ALA A 116 1.48 -5.29 -6.19
CA ALA A 116 0.93 -4.80 -7.44
C ALA A 116 1.69 -3.59 -7.99
N MET A 117 1.69 -3.44 -9.32
CA MET A 117 2.19 -2.24 -9.99
C MET A 117 1.03 -1.43 -10.58
N LEU A 118 1.07 -0.12 -10.40
CA LEU A 118 0.04 0.80 -10.87
C LEU A 118 0.01 0.90 -12.39
N ILE A 119 -1.17 0.75 -13.00
CA ILE A 119 -1.41 1.03 -14.42
C ILE A 119 -2.07 2.41 -14.55
N SER A 120 -1.66 3.17 -15.55
CA SER A 120 -2.18 4.50 -15.87
C SER A 120 -2.24 4.71 -17.38
N SER A 121 -3.33 5.31 -17.87
CA SER A 121 -3.48 5.73 -19.28
C SER A 121 -3.31 7.24 -19.47
N ASN A 122 -2.52 7.89 -18.61
CA ASN A 122 -2.04 9.25 -18.83
C ASN A 122 -0.82 9.21 -19.76
N ASP A 123 -0.92 9.87 -20.91
CA ASP A 123 0.09 9.90 -21.98
C ASP A 123 1.36 10.67 -21.60
N GLU A 124 1.30 11.55 -20.59
CA GLU A 124 2.49 12.17 -19.99
C GLU A 124 3.52 11.12 -19.50
N HIS A 125 3.09 9.90 -19.18
CA HIS A 125 3.97 8.82 -18.74
C HIS A 125 4.88 8.28 -19.85
N ALA A 126 4.56 8.50 -21.13
CA ALA A 126 5.39 8.04 -22.25
C ALA A 126 6.83 8.58 -22.23
N ASN A 127 7.04 9.74 -21.59
CA ASN A 127 8.34 10.40 -21.47
C ASN A 127 9.01 10.20 -20.09
N GLN A 128 8.43 9.37 -19.21
CA GLN A 128 8.88 9.21 -17.82
C GLN A 128 9.65 7.90 -17.63
N LYS A 129 10.91 7.97 -17.18
CA LYS A 129 11.83 6.81 -17.09
C LYS A 129 11.34 5.64 -16.21
N ASN A 130 10.45 5.91 -15.27
CA ASN A 130 9.91 4.96 -14.30
C ASN A 130 8.53 4.42 -14.68
N TRP A 131 8.10 4.64 -15.93
CA TRP A 131 6.89 4.11 -16.52
C TRP A 131 7.25 3.31 -17.77
N LEU A 132 6.77 2.07 -17.83
CA LEU A 132 6.96 1.18 -18.96
C LEU A 132 5.65 1.04 -19.72
N GLU A 133 5.68 1.22 -21.03
CA GLU A 133 4.52 1.04 -21.89
C GLU A 133 4.05 -0.43 -21.87
N VAL A 134 2.77 -0.64 -21.56
CA VAL A 134 2.11 -1.97 -21.57
C VAL A 134 1.04 -2.09 -22.65
N GLY A 135 0.78 -1.02 -23.38
CA GLY A 135 -0.20 -0.96 -24.45
C GLY A 135 -1.65 -0.85 -23.96
N SER A 136 -2.59 -0.78 -24.89
CA SER A 136 -4.04 -0.86 -24.63
C SER A 136 -4.51 -2.26 -24.21
N GLY A 137 -5.57 -2.32 -23.38
CA GLY A 137 -6.13 -3.58 -22.87
C GLY A 137 -7.38 -3.39 -21.99
N PRO A 138 -7.98 -4.47 -21.45
CA PRO A 138 -9.25 -4.45 -20.71
C PRO A 138 -9.23 -3.66 -19.39
N TRP A 139 -8.04 -3.25 -18.94
CA TRP A 139 -7.84 -2.37 -17.78
C TRP A 139 -8.24 -0.91 -18.02
N ASP A 140 -8.37 -0.48 -19.28
CA ASP A 140 -8.97 0.80 -19.66
C ASP A 140 -10.19 0.55 -20.58
N PRO A 141 -11.43 0.80 -20.11
CA PRO A 141 -12.63 0.65 -20.92
C PRO A 141 -12.67 1.52 -22.19
N ALA A 142 -11.90 2.60 -22.24
CA ALA A 142 -11.75 3.44 -23.44
C ALA A 142 -10.72 2.89 -24.44
N GLY A 143 -10.04 1.78 -24.14
CA GLY A 143 -9.08 1.14 -25.03
C GLY A 143 -7.82 1.97 -25.31
N ARG A 144 -7.51 2.96 -24.46
CA ARG A 144 -6.34 3.82 -24.62
C ARG A 144 -5.04 3.06 -24.33
N GLU A 145 -3.95 3.56 -24.89
CA GLU A 145 -2.61 3.12 -24.51
C GLU A 145 -2.35 3.37 -23.02
N SER A 146 -1.63 2.44 -22.39
CA SER A 146 -1.36 2.47 -20.95
C SER A 146 0.11 2.20 -20.63
N TRP A 147 0.53 2.74 -19.50
CA TRP A 147 1.85 2.57 -18.90
C TRP A 147 1.72 1.97 -17.51
N ILE A 148 2.74 1.21 -17.12
CA ILE A 148 2.86 0.59 -15.80
C ILE A 148 4.02 1.20 -15.02
N ARG A 149 3.79 1.50 -13.75
CA ARG A 149 4.80 2.08 -12.86
C ARG A 149 5.75 0.99 -12.35
N VAL A 150 7.04 1.14 -12.62
CA VAL A 150 8.07 0.12 -12.36
C VAL A 150 9.01 0.47 -11.21
N ASP A 151 9.08 1.74 -10.77
CA ASP A 151 9.89 2.16 -9.62
C ASP A 151 9.26 1.84 -8.25
N LYS A 152 7.93 1.66 -8.20
CA LYS A 152 7.18 1.48 -6.96
C LYS A 152 6.19 0.33 -7.05
N ILE A 153 6.20 -0.50 -6.02
CA ILE A 153 5.23 -1.55 -5.78
C ILE A 153 4.23 -1.06 -4.72
N LEU A 154 2.98 -1.39 -4.96
CA LEU A 154 1.87 -1.23 -4.04
C LEU A 154 1.74 -2.54 -3.25
N GLN A 155 1.78 -2.44 -1.92
CA GLN A 155 1.39 -3.51 -1.03
C GLN A 155 -0.07 -3.29 -0.65
N ILE A 156 -0.97 -4.11 -1.18
CA ILE A 156 -2.43 -3.94 -1.07
C ILE A 156 -3.01 -5.13 -0.32
N PRO A 157 -3.74 -4.95 0.80
CA PRO A 157 -4.51 -6.03 1.42
C PRO A 157 -5.53 -6.62 0.44
N GLU A 158 -5.63 -7.95 0.40
CA GLU A 158 -6.52 -8.67 -0.54
C GLU A 158 -8.00 -8.27 -0.39
N SER A 159 -8.40 -7.74 0.77
CA SER A 159 -9.73 -7.18 1.05
C SER A 159 -10.07 -5.90 0.26
N LEU A 160 -9.09 -5.19 -0.28
CA LEU A 160 -9.27 -3.91 -0.99
C LEU A 160 -9.34 -4.05 -2.52
N ILE A 161 -9.22 -5.26 -3.05
CA ILE A 161 -9.30 -5.50 -4.49
C ILE A 161 -10.70 -5.95 -4.94
N GLN A 162 -11.12 -5.41 -6.08
CA GLN A 162 -12.35 -5.78 -6.75
C GLN A 162 -12.06 -6.98 -7.67
N ARG A 163 -12.53 -8.17 -7.27
CA ARG A 163 -12.27 -9.50 -7.88
C ARG A 163 -12.94 -9.73 -9.25
N ARG A 164 -12.92 -8.72 -10.12
CA ARG A 164 -13.16 -8.85 -11.57
C ARG A 164 -11.87 -8.46 -12.26
N GLY A 165 -10.94 -9.41 -12.37
CA GLY A 165 -9.66 -9.19 -13.02
C GLY A 165 -9.70 -9.43 -14.54
N ALA A 166 -8.57 -9.19 -15.19
CA ALA A 166 -8.26 -9.64 -16.54
C ALA A 166 -6.78 -10.03 -16.63
N ALA A 167 -6.45 -11.10 -17.35
CA ALA A 167 -5.06 -11.52 -17.53
C ALA A 167 -4.27 -10.50 -18.38
N MET A 168 -3.09 -10.09 -17.90
CA MET A 168 -2.09 -9.37 -18.70
C MET A 168 -1.53 -10.32 -19.75
N PRO A 169 -1.47 -9.97 -21.05
CA PRO A 169 -0.86 -10.82 -22.05
C PRO A 169 0.57 -11.22 -21.68
N GLU A 170 0.86 -12.52 -21.63
CA GLU A 170 2.13 -13.12 -21.19
C GLU A 170 3.39 -12.40 -21.74
N ARG A 171 3.43 -12.08 -23.04
CA ARG A 171 4.56 -11.35 -23.65
C ARG A 171 4.79 -9.95 -23.08
N ARG A 172 3.72 -9.28 -22.64
CA ARG A 172 3.80 -7.97 -21.96
C ARG A 172 4.25 -8.16 -20.51
N TYR A 173 3.75 -9.19 -19.83
CA TYR A 173 4.24 -9.56 -18.50
C TYR A 173 5.75 -9.86 -18.51
N GLU A 174 6.24 -10.67 -19.46
CA GLU A 174 7.68 -10.95 -19.58
C GLU A 174 8.51 -9.72 -19.91
N ARG A 175 8.01 -8.76 -20.71
CA ARG A 175 8.69 -7.46 -20.91
C ARG A 175 8.89 -6.73 -19.57
N ILE A 176 7.87 -6.75 -18.70
CA ILE A 176 7.91 -6.13 -17.38
C ILE A 176 8.84 -6.91 -16.44
N ALA A 177 8.72 -8.24 -16.38
CA ALA A 177 9.55 -9.09 -15.54
C ALA A 177 11.04 -8.96 -15.89
N ASN A 178 11.40 -8.96 -17.17
CA ASN A 178 12.79 -8.77 -17.61
C ASN A 178 13.33 -7.35 -17.31
N TYR A 179 12.47 -6.33 -17.31
CA TYR A 179 12.83 -4.98 -16.87
C TYR A 179 13.08 -4.92 -15.34
N LEU A 180 12.23 -5.58 -14.54
CA LEU A 180 12.39 -5.72 -13.10
C LEU A 180 13.65 -6.52 -12.73
N ARG A 181 13.95 -7.61 -13.44
CA ARG A 181 15.20 -8.39 -13.28
C ARG A 181 16.43 -7.53 -13.57
N SER A 182 16.45 -6.83 -14.71
CA SER A 182 17.63 -6.05 -15.15
C SER A 182 17.88 -4.76 -14.35
N THR A 183 16.84 -4.16 -13.76
CA THR A 183 16.92 -2.80 -13.17
C THR A 183 16.63 -2.77 -11.66
N TYR A 184 15.88 -3.74 -11.14
CA TYR A 184 15.39 -3.75 -9.76
C TYR A 184 15.82 -4.99 -8.96
N GLY A 185 16.57 -5.93 -9.55
CA GLY A 185 17.15 -7.08 -8.83
C GLY A 185 16.16 -8.22 -8.54
N TRP A 186 15.00 -8.25 -9.20
CA TRP A 186 14.09 -9.39 -9.19
C TRP A 186 14.73 -10.60 -9.90
N TYR A 187 14.22 -11.80 -9.68
CA TYR A 187 14.74 -13.04 -10.30
C TYR A 187 13.62 -13.86 -10.93
#